data_AF-A0A7R9HUK0-F1
#
_entry.id   AF-A0A7R9HUK0-F1
#
_cell.length_a   1.000
_cell.length_b   1.000
_cell.length_c   1.000
_cell.angle_alpha   90.00
_cell.angle_beta   90.00
_cell.angle_gamma   90.00
#
_symmetry.space_group_name_H-M   'P 1'
#
loop_
_entity.id
_entity.type
_entity.pdbx_description
1 polymer ?
#
loop_
_entity_poly.entity_id
_entity_poly.type
_entity_poly.pdbx_seq_one_letter_code
_entity_poly.pdbx_strand_id
1 'polypeptide(L)'
;MNIGRAVEVVRIIDTWPNTYTFTKAIAESIIRKTAGDLPIAIVRPSQVSTSLKEPVCGWIDNVYGPNGAALGFFAGLVRTGVSHAETKLNMIPVDMVANCIIAAAFGATT
;
A
#
# COMPACT_ATOMS: atom_id res chain seq x y z
N MET A 1 -8.42 10.78 -27.49
CA MET A 1 -8.53 10.50 -26.03
C MET A 1 -9.72 11.29 -25.51
N ASN A 2 -10.78 10.62 -25.04
CA ASN A 2 -12.09 11.24 -24.82
C ASN A 2 -12.17 11.85 -23.41
N ILE A 3 -12.12 13.17 -23.32
CA ILE A 3 -11.94 13.95 -22.08
C ILE A 3 -13.06 13.67 -21.05
N GLY A 4 -14.29 13.38 -21.50
CA GLY A 4 -15.41 13.08 -20.61
C GLY A 4 -15.21 11.85 -19.72
N ARG A 5 -14.50 10.83 -20.21
CA ARG A 5 -14.28 9.58 -19.46
C ARG A 5 -13.28 9.76 -18.30
N ALA A 6 -12.30 10.66 -18.48
CA ALA A 6 -11.35 11.00 -17.43
C ALA A 6 -12.03 11.78 -16.28
N VAL A 7 -12.95 12.69 -16.60
CA VAL A 7 -13.71 13.48 -15.62
C VAL A 7 -14.63 12.59 -14.76
N GLU A 8 -15.29 11.59 -15.36
CA GLU A 8 -16.10 10.63 -14.60
C GLU A 8 -15.27 9.78 -13.63
N VAL A 9 -14.11 9.27 -14.07
CA VAL A 9 -13.21 8.48 -13.21
C VAL A 9 -12.75 9.30 -12.01
N VAL A 10 -12.44 10.59 -12.21
CA VAL A 10 -12.06 11.51 -11.13
C VAL A 10 -13.19 11.66 -10.09
N ARG A 11 -14.46 11.72 -10.50
CA ARG A 11 -15.60 11.80 -9.58
C ARG A 11 -15.80 10.54 -8.74
N ILE A 12 -15.41 9.37 -9.25
CA ILE A 12 -15.61 8.08 -8.55
C ILE A 12 -14.54 7.89 -7.46
N ILE A 13 -13.30 8.29 -7.75
CA ILE A 13 -12.18 8.13 -6.80
C ILE A 13 -12.13 9.23 -5.74
N ASP A 14 -12.70 10.41 -6.01
CA ASP A 14 -12.93 11.55 -5.10
C ASP A 14 -11.90 11.70 -3.96
N THR A 15 -12.19 11.15 -2.78
CA THR A 15 -11.39 11.28 -1.54
C THR A 15 -10.20 10.32 -1.45
N TRP A 16 -10.06 9.37 -2.38
CA TRP A 16 -9.03 8.35 -2.35
C TRP A 16 -7.79 8.78 -3.13
N PRO A 17 -6.58 8.63 -2.56
CA PRO A 17 -5.33 9.07 -3.21
C PRO A 17 -5.07 8.47 -4.59
N ASN A 18 -5.62 7.27 -4.85
CA ASN A 18 -5.52 6.60 -6.15
C ASN A 18 -6.58 5.49 -6.28
N THR A 19 -6.72 4.96 -7.49
CA THR A 19 -7.63 3.86 -7.83
C THR A 19 -7.35 2.57 -7.03
N TYR A 20 -6.10 2.29 -6.66
CA TYR A 20 -5.76 1.13 -5.83
C TYR A 20 -6.38 1.22 -4.44
N THR A 21 -6.21 2.36 -3.75
CA THR A 21 -6.77 2.57 -2.41
C THR A 21 -8.31 2.54 -2.42
N PHE A 22 -8.92 3.11 -3.46
CA PHE A 22 -10.36 3.04 -3.68
C PHE A 22 -10.87 1.60 -3.85
N THR A 23 -10.24 0.82 -4.73
CA THR A 23 -10.65 -0.58 -4.97
C THR A 23 -10.44 -1.47 -3.74
N LYS A 24 -9.39 -1.25 -2.95
CA LYS A 24 -9.20 -1.96 -1.67
C LYS A 24 -10.26 -1.60 -0.64
N ALA A 25 -10.67 -0.33 -0.56
CA ALA A 25 -11.75 0.09 0.32
C ALA A 25 -13.10 -0.55 -0.05
N ILE A 26 -13.40 -0.66 -1.35
CA ILE A 26 -14.57 -1.39 -1.84
C ILE A 26 -14.47 -2.86 -1.45
N ALA A 27 -13.32 -3.50 -1.64
CA ALA A 27 -13.12 -4.90 -1.28
C ALA A 27 -13.37 -5.15 0.22
N GLU A 28 -12.85 -4.28 1.10
CA GLU A 28 -13.14 -4.37 2.54
C GLU A 28 -14.63 -4.23 2.85
N SER A 29 -15.34 -3.33 2.17
CA SER A 29 -16.79 -3.14 2.33
C SER A 29 -17.59 -4.36 1.87
N ILE A 30 -17.18 -5.00 0.76
CA ILE A 30 -17.79 -6.23 0.27
C ILE A 30 -17.56 -7.36 1.29
N ILE A 31 -16.33 -7.56 1.75
CA ILE A 31 -16.00 -8.58 2.76
C ILE A 31 -16.87 -8.40 4.00
N ARG A 32 -17.01 -7.18 4.52
CA ARG A 32 -17.88 -6.89 5.68
C ARG A 32 -19.35 -7.27 5.46
N LYS A 33 -19.84 -7.27 4.22
CA LYS A 33 -21.23 -7.60 3.88
C LYS A 33 -21.43 -9.08 3.57
N THR A 34 -20.40 -9.78 3.07
CA THR A 34 -20.53 -11.13 2.52
C THR A 34 -19.78 -12.21 3.31
N ALA A 35 -18.98 -11.84 4.31
CA ALA A 35 -18.13 -12.78 5.06
C ALA A 35 -18.91 -13.86 5.83
N GLY A 36 -20.14 -13.58 6.27
CA GLY A 36 -20.89 -14.48 7.15
C GLY A 36 -20.07 -14.81 8.40
N ASP A 37 -20.00 -16.11 8.73
CA ASP A 37 -19.28 -16.62 9.91
C ASP A 37 -17.83 -17.04 9.59
N LEU A 38 -17.26 -16.61 8.46
CA LEU A 38 -15.89 -16.94 8.11
C LEU A 38 -14.90 -16.21 9.03
N PRO A 39 -13.84 -16.89 9.53
CA PRO A 39 -12.78 -16.28 10.30
C PRO A 39 -11.91 -15.39 9.41
N ILE A 40 -12.16 -14.07 9.39
CA ILE A 40 -11.48 -13.10 8.53
C ILE A 40 -10.81 -12.00 9.36
N ALA A 41 -9.53 -11.73 9.07
CA ALA A 41 -8.83 -10.53 9.51
C ALA A 41 -8.49 -9.62 8.32
N ILE A 42 -8.69 -8.31 8.48
CA ILE A 42 -8.30 -7.29 7.51
C ILE A 42 -7.11 -6.52 8.06
N VAL A 43 -5.94 -6.71 7.46
CA VAL A 43 -4.70 -5.98 7.81
C VAL A 43 -4.54 -4.79 6.87
N ARG A 44 -4.33 -3.59 7.43
CA ARG A 44 -4.21 -2.32 6.68
C ARG A 44 -2.82 -1.71 6.88
N PRO A 45 -1.78 -2.23 6.19
CA PRO A 45 -0.43 -1.67 6.31
C PRO A 45 -0.34 -0.30 5.63
N SER A 46 0.68 0.48 6.01
CA SER A 46 1.10 1.66 5.25
C SER A 46 1.98 1.26 4.06
N GLN A 47 2.67 2.22 3.42
CA GLN A 47 3.50 1.92 2.24
C GLN A 47 4.64 0.98 2.64
N VAL A 48 4.65 -0.22 2.06
CA VAL A 48 5.61 -1.25 2.45
C VAL A 48 7.01 -0.92 1.89
N SER A 49 7.99 -0.85 2.77
CA SER A 49 9.39 -0.60 2.44
C SER A 49 10.20 -1.90 2.38
N THR A 50 11.49 -1.76 2.10
CA THR A 50 12.48 -2.84 2.28
C THR A 50 12.39 -3.44 3.70
N SER A 51 12.85 -4.68 3.83
CA SER A 51 12.92 -5.36 5.12
C SER A 51 13.87 -4.65 6.09
N LEU A 52 13.52 -4.68 7.37
CA LEU A 52 14.36 -4.15 8.43
C LEU A 52 15.42 -5.18 8.86
N LYS A 53 15.04 -6.46 8.95
CA LYS A 53 15.90 -7.53 9.47
C LYS A 53 15.83 -8.81 8.64
N GLU A 54 14.64 -9.28 8.28
CA GLU A 54 14.45 -10.61 7.66
C GLU A 54 13.84 -10.49 6.25
N PRO A 55 14.23 -11.34 5.27
CA PRO A 55 15.22 -12.40 5.35
C PRO A 55 16.67 -11.90 5.37
N VAL A 56 16.93 -10.71 4.86
CA VAL A 56 18.21 -9.98 4.93
C VAL A 56 17.88 -8.49 4.98
N CYS A 57 18.51 -7.71 5.86
CA CYS A 57 18.29 -6.26 5.95
C CYS A 57 18.40 -5.56 4.58
N GLY A 58 17.39 -4.73 4.25
CA GLY A 58 17.32 -4.03 2.97
C GLY A 58 16.79 -4.86 1.81
N TRP A 59 16.44 -6.14 2.03
CA TRP A 59 15.85 -6.97 0.98
C TRP A 59 14.52 -6.41 0.50
N ILE A 60 14.28 -6.56 -0.81
CA ILE A 60 13.06 -6.18 -1.50
C ILE A 60 12.81 -7.10 -2.70
N ASP A 61 11.54 -7.35 -3.02
CA ASP A 61 11.11 -8.16 -4.15
C ASP A 61 10.88 -7.34 -5.43
N ASN A 62 10.58 -6.06 -5.29
CA ASN A 62 10.25 -5.17 -6.41
C ASN A 62 10.70 -3.72 -6.18
N VAL A 63 10.80 -2.94 -7.25
CA VAL A 63 11.15 -1.52 -7.20
C VAL A 63 9.95 -0.62 -7.45
N TYR A 64 8.76 -1.01 -7.01
CA TYR A 64 7.55 -0.22 -7.24
C TYR A 64 7.43 0.94 -6.25
N GLY A 65 6.82 2.03 -6.71
CA GLY A 65 6.46 3.18 -5.87
C GLY A 65 7.66 3.82 -5.16
N PRO A 66 7.61 3.99 -3.82
CA PRO A 66 8.67 4.66 -3.06
C PRO A 66 10.04 4.01 -3.17
N ASN A 67 10.12 2.68 -3.26
CA ASN A 67 11.39 1.97 -3.30
C ASN A 67 12.13 2.20 -4.63
N GLY A 68 11.39 2.24 -5.76
CA GLY A 68 11.95 2.62 -7.06
C GLY A 68 12.36 4.08 -7.13
N ALA A 69 11.57 4.98 -6.52
CA ALA A 69 11.95 6.38 -6.41
C ALA A 69 13.26 6.54 -5.62
N ALA A 70 13.37 5.90 -4.45
CA ALA A 70 14.59 5.90 -3.65
C ALA A 70 15.78 5.35 -4.42
N LEU A 71 15.63 4.23 -5.14
CA LEU A 71 16.67 3.68 -6.01
C LEU A 71 17.10 4.69 -7.08
N GLY A 72 16.15 5.36 -7.74
CA GLY A 72 16.44 6.40 -8.73
C GLY A 72 17.23 7.57 -8.17
N PHE A 73 16.91 8.01 -6.95
CA PHE A 73 17.69 9.05 -6.25
C PHE A 73 19.10 8.57 -5.88
N PHE A 74 19.23 7.38 -5.29
CA PHE A 74 20.53 6.84 -4.86
C PHE A 74 21.44 6.48 -6.04
N ALA A 75 20.88 6.02 -7.16
CA ALA A 75 21.63 5.80 -8.40
C ALA A 75 22.00 7.12 -9.12
N GLY A 76 21.50 8.26 -8.64
CA GLY A 76 21.72 9.57 -9.26
C GLY A 76 20.94 9.81 -10.56
N LEU A 77 20.03 8.91 -10.93
CA LEU A 77 19.17 9.02 -12.11
C LEU A 77 18.07 10.07 -11.92
N VAL A 78 17.54 10.17 -10.71
CA VAL A 78 16.57 11.20 -10.31
C VAL A 78 17.31 12.26 -9.51
N ARG A 79 17.28 13.51 -9.98
CA ARG A 79 18.00 14.63 -9.35
C ARG A 79 17.12 15.49 -8.45
N THR A 80 15.82 15.52 -8.71
CA THR A 80 14.84 16.34 -7.98
C THR A 80 13.52 15.59 -7.84
N GLY A 81 12.82 15.82 -6.74
CA GLY A 81 11.46 15.33 -6.51
C GLY A 81 10.59 16.47 -6.02
N VAL A 82 9.33 16.49 -6.45
CA VAL A 82 8.35 17.48 -5.99
C VAL A 82 7.57 16.89 -4.83
N SER A 83 7.60 17.57 -3.69
CA SER A 83 6.80 17.21 -2.51
C SER A 83 6.49 18.47 -1.69
N HIS A 84 5.46 18.39 -0.84
CA HIS A 84 5.20 19.44 0.13
C HIS A 84 5.99 19.15 1.41
N ALA A 85 6.49 20.18 2.07
CA ALA A 85 7.30 20.05 3.29
C ALA A 85 6.56 19.34 4.44
N GLU A 86 5.22 19.42 4.44
CA GLU A 86 4.36 18.79 5.44
C GLU A 86 3.95 17.35 5.08
N THR A 87 4.34 16.84 3.90
CA THR A 87 3.97 15.49 3.47
C THR A 87 4.63 14.44 4.36
N LYS A 88 3.81 13.70 5.11
CA LYS A 88 4.27 12.56 5.92
C LYS A 88 4.32 11.29 5.08
N LEU A 89 5.51 10.73 4.92
CA LEU A 89 5.70 9.44 4.26
C LEU A 89 5.50 8.31 5.28
N ASN A 90 4.31 7.73 5.32
CA ASN A 90 4.02 6.62 6.21
C ASN A 90 4.48 5.31 5.57
N MET A 91 5.63 4.80 6.04
CA MET A 91 6.22 3.54 5.56
C MET A 91 6.34 2.53 6.69
N ILE A 92 6.29 1.25 6.33
CA ILE A 92 6.48 0.14 7.25
C ILE A 92 7.34 -0.96 6.60
N PRO A 93 8.34 -1.53 7.31
CA PRO A 93 9.13 -2.63 6.79
C PRO A 93 8.32 -3.88 6.45
N VAL A 94 8.64 -4.53 5.33
CA VAL A 94 7.92 -5.73 4.85
C VAL A 94 7.90 -6.88 5.85
N ASP A 95 8.99 -7.08 6.59
CA ASP A 95 9.10 -8.12 7.62
C ASP A 95 8.18 -7.88 8.81
N MET A 96 8.00 -6.62 9.21
CA MET A 96 7.00 -6.28 10.23
C MET A 96 5.57 -6.54 9.74
N VAL A 97 5.27 -6.22 8.49
CA VAL A 97 3.95 -6.48 7.89
C VAL A 97 3.69 -7.98 7.77
N ALA A 98 4.67 -8.76 7.32
CA ALA A 98 4.58 -10.21 7.23
C ALA A 98 4.28 -10.84 8.60
N ASN A 99 5.02 -10.43 9.64
CA ASN A 99 4.80 -10.90 11.01
C ASN A 99 3.40 -10.51 11.53
N CYS A 100 2.94 -9.29 11.22
CA CYS A 100 1.59 -8.85 11.58
C CYS A 100 0.50 -9.69 10.89
N ILE A 101 0.67 -10.01 9.60
CA ILE A 101 -0.28 -10.85 8.85
C ILE A 101 -0.34 -12.26 9.46
N ILE A 102 0.80 -12.86 9.79
CA ILE A 102 0.86 -14.19 10.42
C ILE A 102 0.15 -14.17 11.78
N ALA A 103 0.43 -13.18 12.61
CA ALA A 103 -0.23 -13.03 13.91
C ALA A 103 -1.75 -12.79 13.79
N ALA A 104 -2.17 -11.95 12.84
CA ALA A 104 -3.58 -11.67 12.58
C ALA A 104 -4.33 -12.91 12.04
N ALA A 105 -3.69 -13.70 11.17
CA ALA A 105 -4.27 -14.94 10.66
C ALA A 105 -4.50 -15.95 11.79
N PHE A 106 -3.51 -16.13 12.69
CA PHE A 106 -3.67 -16.99 13.86
C PHE A 106 -4.83 -16.51 14.74
N GLY A 107 -4.87 -15.21 15.07
CA GLY A 107 -5.92 -14.64 15.92
C GLY A 107 -7.32 -14.63 15.29
N ALA A 108 -7.43 -14.69 13.96
CA ALA A 108 -8.74 -14.80 13.30
C ALA A 108 -9.35 -16.21 13.40
N THR A 109 -8.51 -17.24 13.53
CA THR A 109 -8.93 -18.65 13.54
C THR A 109 -9.27 -19.21 14.92
N THR A 110 -8.77 -18.63 16.00
CA THR A 110 -9.08 -18.95 17.39
C THR A 110 -10.26 -18.15 17.92
#